data_AF-A0A527TMS8-F1
#
_entry.id   AF-A0A527TMS8-F1
#
_cell.length_a   1.000
_cell.length_b   1.000
_cell.length_c   1.000
_cell.angle_alpha   90.00
_cell.angle_beta   90.00
_cell.angle_gamma   90.00
#
_symmetry.space_group_name_H-M   'P 1'
#
loop_
_entity.id
_entity.type
_entity.pdbx_description
1 polymer ?
#
loop_
_entity_poly.entity_id
_entity_poly.type
_entity_poly.pdbx_seq_one_letter_code
_entity_poly.pdbx_strand_id
1 'polypeptide(L)' 'VRGYLGVSPSAYGDACLVMGRETASIVVACILQRAQHINSAGGYLRVLTEKARAGQFSVGPMLMSLLRTQSRSGEARAG' A
#
# COMPACT_ATOMS: atom_id res chain seq x y z
N VAL A 1 17.87 8.18 5.19
CA VAL A 1 16.82 7.61 4.31
C VAL A 1 16.21 6.28 4.83
N ARG A 2 16.47 5.84 6.07
CA ARG A 2 16.07 4.51 6.59
C ARG A 2 14.74 4.44 7.36
N GLY A 3 13.87 5.45 7.22
CA GLY A 3 12.67 5.58 8.06
C GLY A 3 11.46 6.17 7.35
N TYR A 4 11.33 6.01 6.03
CA TYR A 4 10.37 6.82 5.26
C TYR A 4 8.88 6.58 5.52
N LEU A 5 8.48 5.61 6.36
CA LEU A 5 7.05 5.42 6.68
C LEU A 5 6.76 4.58 7.95
N GLY A 6 7.76 4.20 8.74
CA GLY A 6 7.55 3.30 9.91
C GLY A 6 7.22 1.84 9.53
N VAL A 7 7.49 1.42 8.30
CA VAL A 7 7.46 0.01 7.91
C VAL A 7 8.74 -0.67 8.40
N SER A 8 8.61 -1.63 9.31
CA SER A 8 9.74 -2.42 9.78
C SER A 8 10.25 -3.37 8.67
N PRO A 9 11.56 -3.66 8.60
CA PRO A 9 12.11 -4.65 7.67
C PRO A 9 11.42 -6.02 7.75
N SER A 10 11.02 -6.43 8.96
CA SER A 10 10.24 -7.64 9.20
C SER A 10 8.90 -7.64 8.46
N ALA A 11 8.13 -6.56 8.58
CA ALA A 11 6.83 -6.42 7.93
C ALA A 11 6.91 -6.46 6.40
N TYR A 12 7.97 -5.86 5.82
CA TYR A 12 8.20 -5.95 4.38
C TYR A 12 8.65 -7.35 3.94
N GLY A 13 9.48 -8.02 4.75
CA GLY A 13 9.86 -9.42 4.53
C GLY A 13 8.65 -10.34 4.52
N ASP A 14 7.78 -10.23 5.53
CA ASP A 14 6.55 -11.01 5.63
C ASP A 14 5.62 -10.76 4.44
N ALA A 15 5.47 -9.49 4.03
CA ALA A 15 4.72 -9.15 2.84
C ALA A 15 5.31 -9.88 1.62
N CYS A 16 6.61 -9.75 1.37
CA CYS A 16 7.27 -10.43 0.24
C CYS A 16 7.08 -11.95 0.26
N LEU A 17 7.10 -12.59 1.43
CA LEU A 17 6.91 -14.03 1.58
C LEU A 17 5.46 -14.46 1.25
N VAL A 18 4.47 -13.64 1.61
CA VAL A 18 3.05 -13.99 1.45
C VAL A 18 2.51 -13.62 0.07
N MET A 19 2.80 -12.41 -0.42
CA MET A 19 2.20 -11.89 -1.67
C MET A 19 3.19 -11.84 -2.85
N GLY A 20 4.47 -12.15 -2.61
CA GLY A 20 5.54 -12.01 -3.60
C GLY A 20 6.15 -10.61 -3.63
N ARG A 21 7.41 -10.52 -4.08
CA ARG A 21 8.19 -9.27 -4.06
C ARG A 21 7.59 -8.17 -4.95
N GLU A 22 7.09 -8.52 -6.12
CA GLU A 22 6.47 -7.58 -7.06
C GLU A 22 5.22 -6.95 -6.44
N THR A 23 4.31 -7.79 -5.95
CA THR A 23 3.09 -7.35 -5.28
C THR A 23 3.38 -6.52 -4.03
N ALA A 24 4.32 -6.95 -3.18
CA ALA A 24 4.72 -6.20 -2.00
C ALA A 24 5.25 -4.81 -2.36
N SER A 25 6.00 -4.69 -3.44
CA SER A 25 6.52 -3.41 -3.94
C SER A 25 5.40 -2.49 -4.43
N ILE A 26 4.42 -3.03 -5.16
CA ILE A 26 3.22 -2.29 -5.57
C ILE A 26 2.46 -1.79 -4.34
N VAL A 27 2.22 -2.65 -3.35
CA VAL A 27 1.51 -2.29 -2.12
C VAL A 27 2.24 -1.17 -1.38
N VAL A 28 3.56 -1.26 -1.23
CA VAL A 28 4.36 -0.21 -0.58
C VAL A 28 4.27 1.11 -1.34
N ALA A 29 4.35 1.09 -2.68
CA ALA A 29 4.16 2.28 -3.50
C ALA A 29 2.74 2.88 -3.31
N CYS A 30 1.71 2.03 -3.23
CA CYS A 30 0.34 2.47 -2.96
C CYS A 30 0.19 3.15 -1.60
N ILE A 31 0.82 2.59 -0.57
CA ILE A 31 0.79 3.13 0.79
C ILE A 31 1.54 4.47 0.82
N LEU A 32 2.68 4.59 0.16
CA LEU A 32 3.44 5.84 0.02
C LEU A 32 2.62 6.93 -0.68
N GLN A 33 1.99 6.61 -1.80
CA GLN A 33 1.13 7.54 -2.54
C GLN A 33 -0.03 8.08 -1.68
N ARG A 34 -0.44 7.30 -0.67
CA ARG A 34 -1.55 7.62 0.25
C ARG A 34 -1.10 7.92 1.67
N ALA A 35 0.20 8.12 1.90
CA ALA A 35 0.76 8.25 3.25
C ALA A 35 0.08 9.37 4.06
N GLN A 36 -0.31 10.46 3.40
CA GLN A 36 -1.01 11.59 4.02
C GLN A 36 -2.40 11.21 4.61
N HIS A 37 -2.99 10.11 4.15
CA HIS A 37 -4.28 9.59 4.62
C HIS A 37 -4.15 8.32 5.46
N ILE A 38 -2.93 7.85 5.72
CA ILE A 38 -2.66 6.58 6.43
C ILE A 38 -1.88 6.90 7.71
N ASN A 39 -2.49 6.59 8.86
CA ASN A 39 -1.89 6.85 10.17
C ASN A 39 -0.57 6.07 10.39
N SER A 40 -0.51 4.81 9.97
CA SER A 40 0.68 3.96 10.12
C SER A 40 0.82 3.01 8.94
N ALA A 41 1.80 3.28 8.08
CA ALA A 41 2.07 2.42 6.93
C ALA A 41 2.54 1.01 7.34
N GLY A 42 3.31 0.90 8.43
CA GLY A 42 3.77 -0.39 8.95
C GLY A 42 2.62 -1.25 9.52
N GLY A 43 1.64 -0.62 10.17
CA GLY A 43 0.43 -1.32 10.62
C GLY A 43 -0.46 -1.71 9.45
N TYR A 44 -0.64 -0.81 8.49
CA TYR A 44 -1.47 -1.06 7.30
C TYR A 44 -0.90 -2.18 6.43
N LEU A 45 0.42 -2.23 6.22
CA LEU A 45 1.07 -3.31 5.49
C LEU A 45 0.85 -4.67 6.16
N ARG A 46 0.95 -4.76 7.49
CA ARG A 46 0.69 -6.01 8.23
C ARG A 46 -0.74 -6.50 8.02
N VAL A 47 -1.74 -5.61 8.11
CA VAL A 47 -3.14 -5.97 7.86
C VAL A 47 -3.34 -6.50 6.43
N LEU A 48 -2.66 -5.91 5.45
CA LEU A 48 -2.72 -6.37 4.06
C LEU A 48 -2.03 -7.73 3.87
N THR A 49 -0.89 -7.93 4.53
CA THR A 49 -0.19 -9.23 4.57
C THR A 49 -1.07 -10.32 5.18
N GLU A 50 -1.77 -10.03 6.29
CA GLU A 50 -2.70 -10.99 6.90
C GLU A 50 -3.89 -11.32 5.98
N LYS A 51 -4.45 -10.30 5.31
CA LYS A 51 -5.49 -10.53 4.29
C LYS A 51 -4.98 -11.37 3.12
N ALA A 52 -3.73 -11.16 2.70
CA ALA A 52 -3.11 -11.94 1.64
C ALA A 52 -2.87 -13.39 2.07
N ARG A 53 -2.45 -13.60 3.32
CA ARG A 53 -2.30 -14.94 3.90
C ARG A 53 -3.64 -15.67 3.96
N ALA A 54 -4.74 -14.96 4.20
CA ALA A 54 -6.10 -15.50 4.19
C ALA A 54 -6.70 -15.68 2.78
N GLY A 55 -5.97 -15.36 1.71
CA GLY A 55 -6.48 -15.41 0.32
C GLY A 55 -7.53 -14.33 0.00
N GLN A 56 -7.67 -13.32 0.84
CA GLN A 56 -8.68 -12.25 0.74
C GLN A 56 -8.09 -10.93 0.20
N PHE A 57 -6.90 -10.99 -0.38
CA PHE A 57 -6.20 -9.82 -0.90
C PHE A 57 -6.04 -9.89 -2.41
N SER A 58 -6.37 -8.78 -3.07
CA SER A 58 -6.15 -8.57 -4.49
C SER A 58 -5.57 -7.18 -4.73
N VAL A 59 -4.55 -7.11 -5.59
CA VAL A 59 -3.89 -5.84 -5.96
C VAL A 59 -4.80 -4.95 -6.82
N GLY A 60 -5.63 -5.54 -7.68
CA GLY A 60 -6.51 -4.82 -8.61
C GLY A 60 -7.39 -3.75 -7.93
N PRO A 61 -8.19 -4.09 -6.89
CA PRO A 61 -8.98 -3.11 -6.16
C PRO A 61 -8.15 -2.01 -5.48
N MET A 62 -6.95 -2.35 -4.99
CA MET A 62 -6.03 -1.38 -4.39
C MET A 62 -5.53 -0.37 -5.43
N LEU A 63 -5.14 -0.85 -6.62
CA LEU A 63 -4.69 -0.03 -7.73
C LEU A 63 -5.80 0.88 -8.27
N MET A 64 -7.01 0.33 -8.44
CA MET A 64 -8.19 1.11 -8.86
C MET A 64 -8.57 2.17 -7.85
N SER A 65 -8.40 1.86 -6.56
CA SER A 65 -8.58 2.84 -5.49
C SER A 65 -7.59 4.00 -5.68
N LEU A 66 -6.29 3.71 -5.89
CA LEU A 66 -5.29 4.75 -6.15
C LEU A 66 -5.66 5.63 -7.34
N LEU A 67 -5.98 5.02 -8.49
CA LEU A 67 -6.33 5.75 -9.71
C LEU A 67 -7.50 6.71 -9.49
N ARG A 68 -8.52 6.29 -8.73
CA ARG A 68 -9.65 7.17 -8.36
C ARG A 68 -9.23 8.33 -7.45
N THR A 69 -8.33 8.09 -6.49
CA THR A 69 -7.78 9.17 -5.66
C THR A 69 -7.02 10.18 -6.52
N GLN A 70 -6.22 9.71 -7.48
CA GLN A 70 -5.47 10.58 -8.39
C GLN A 70 -6.38 11.37 -9.33
N SER A 71 -7.47 10.79 -9.86
CA SER A 71 -8.46 11.52 -10.68
C SER A 71 -9.10 12.67 -9.90
N ARG A 72 -9.43 12.42 -8.63
CA ARG A 72 -10.03 13.44 -7.75
C ARG A 72 -9.05 14.57 -7.40
N SER A 73 -7.74 14.30 -7.39
CA SER A 73 -6.70 15.32 -7.28
C SER A 73 -6.40 16.04 -8.60
N GLY A 74 -6.78 15.47 -9.75
CA GLY A 74 -6.63 16.06 -11.08
C GLY A 74 -7.78 17.01 -11.47
N GLU A 75 -9.00 16.76 -11.00
CA GLU A 75 -10.16 17.64 -11.25
C GLU A 75 -10.15 18.92 -10.39
N ALA A 76 -9.38 18.97 -9.29
CA ALA A 76 -9.23 20.18 -8.47
C ALA A 76 -8.35 21.29 -9.12
N ARG A 77 -8.00 21.16 -10.41
CA ARG A 77 -7.26 22.17 -11.19
C ARG A 77 -7.97 22.63 -12.47
N ALA A 78 -9.22 22.21 -12.69
CA ALA A 78 -9.99 22.54 -13.90
C ALA A 78 -11.38 23.12 -13.58
N GLY A 79 -11.47 24.00 -12.59
CA GLY A 79 -12.66 24.77 -12.25
C GLY A 79 -12.32 26.20 -11.92
#